data_AF-A0A315XJZ4-F1
#
_entry.id   AF-A0A315XJZ4-F1
#
_cell.length_a   1.000
_cell.length_b   1.000
_cell.length_c   1.000
_cell.angle_alpha   90.00
_cell.angle_beta   90.00
_cell.angle_gamma   90.00
#
_symmetry.space_group_name_H-M   'P 1'
#
loop_
_entity.id
_entity.type
_entity.pdbx_description
1 polymer ?
#
loop_
_entity_poly.entity_id
_entity_poly.type
_entity_poly.pdbx_seq_one_letter_code
_entity_poly.pdbx_strand_id
1 'polypeptide(L)'
;MVIFMKNDLIDLIKTKMEPHLSEIQLYELNRNLQVILRNFNVVKLDRNLSTEVSKGNLELLMSFLSAKEIEGCSKKTITYYRNTILKMLDKINLRIENITTDDLRKYLSDYKNQSNASKSTIDNIRRVLSSFFSWLEDEDYIPKNPVRRIHRIKTKNVVKEVISDENFEVLRDNCNNIRDLAMIELLASTGYV
;
A
#
# COMPACT_ATOMS: atom_id res chain seq x y z
N MET A 1 0.77 10.20 6.94
CA MET A 1 -0.55 10.25 7.59
C MET A 1 -1.59 10.22 6.48
N VAL A 2 -2.46 9.21 6.42
CA VAL A 2 -3.49 9.12 5.37
C VAL A 2 -4.58 10.10 5.77
N ILE A 3 -4.63 11.25 5.11
CA ILE A 3 -5.62 12.29 5.40
C ILE A 3 -6.98 11.74 4.95
N PHE A 4 -7.97 11.75 5.83
CA PHE A 4 -9.36 11.41 5.48
C PHE A 4 -9.96 12.60 4.72
N MET A 5 -9.84 12.59 3.39
CA MET A 5 -10.14 13.76 2.51
C MET A 5 -11.56 13.79 1.93
N LYS A 6 -12.43 12.85 2.30
CA LYS A 6 -13.80 12.78 1.74
C LYS A 6 -14.62 14.01 2.15
N ASN A 7 -14.49 14.42 3.41
CA ASN A 7 -15.24 15.56 3.94
C ASN A 7 -14.73 16.87 3.31
N ASP A 8 -13.41 17.06 3.23
CA ASP A 8 -12.82 18.24 2.57
C ASP A 8 -13.26 18.40 1.11
N LEU A 9 -13.37 17.28 0.36
CA LEU A 9 -13.86 17.31 -1.02
C LEU A 9 -15.35 17.69 -1.09
N ILE A 10 -16.17 17.13 -0.20
CA ILE A 10 -17.60 17.45 -0.11
C ILE A 10 -17.79 18.92 0.22
N ASP A 11 -17.03 19.45 1.18
CA ASP A 11 -17.12 20.85 1.58
C ASP A 11 -16.69 21.79 0.45
N LEU A 12 -15.62 21.45 -0.28
CA LEU A 12 -15.19 22.23 -1.47
C LEU A 12 -16.26 22.24 -2.57
N ILE A 13 -16.92 21.11 -2.83
CA ILE A 13 -18.01 21.02 -3.82
C ILE A 13 -19.20 21.87 -3.36
N LYS A 14 -19.55 21.82 -2.07
CA LYS A 14 -20.65 22.62 -1.50
C LYS A 14 -20.38 24.11 -1.65
N THR A 15 -19.20 24.60 -1.26
CA THR A 15 -18.84 26.02 -1.40
C THR A 15 -18.86 26.49 -2.86
N LYS A 16 -18.44 25.66 -3.81
CA LYS A 16 -18.50 26.03 -5.24
C LYS A 16 -19.91 26.04 -5.83
N MET A 17 -20.80 25.21 -5.31
CA MET A 17 -22.18 25.09 -5.79
C MET A 17 -23.17 25.98 -5.04
N GLU A 18 -22.77 26.55 -3.90
CA GLU A 18 -23.53 27.49 -3.09
C GLU A 18 -24.18 28.64 -3.90
N PRO A 19 -23.50 29.30 -4.86
CA PRO A 19 -24.13 30.36 -5.64
C PRO A 19 -25.12 29.87 -6.71
N HIS A 20 -25.20 28.55 -6.96
CA HIS A 20 -25.97 27.97 -8.07
C HIS A 20 -27.14 27.09 -7.63
N LEU A 21 -27.27 26.80 -6.33
CA LEU A 21 -28.26 25.87 -5.78
C LEU A 21 -28.97 26.48 -4.57
N SER A 22 -30.24 26.12 -4.39
CA SER A 22 -30.98 26.47 -3.17
C SER A 22 -30.53 25.63 -1.97
N GLU A 23 -30.84 26.07 -0.75
CA GLU A 23 -30.48 25.35 0.49
C GLU A 23 -31.00 23.90 0.50
N ILE A 24 -32.21 23.67 -0.04
CA ILE A 24 -32.81 22.33 -0.15
C ILE A 24 -32.03 21.47 -1.15
N GLN A 25 -31.60 22.04 -2.27
CA GLN A 25 -30.80 21.33 -3.28
C GLN A 25 -29.38 21.02 -2.78
N LEU A 26 -28.77 21.93 -2.01
CA LEU A 26 -27.46 21.70 -1.38
C LEU A 26 -27.52 20.58 -0.33
N TYR A 27 -28.61 20.49 0.42
CA TYR A 27 -28.84 19.40 1.37
C TYR A 27 -28.90 18.04 0.67
N GLU A 28 -29.72 17.92 -0.38
CA GLU A 28 -29.83 16.69 -1.17
C GLU A 28 -28.52 16.32 -1.86
N LEU A 29 -27.79 17.30 -2.40
CA LEU A 29 -26.47 17.10 -2.98
C LEU A 29 -25.49 16.51 -1.95
N ASN A 30 -25.42 17.10 -0.76
CA ASN A 30 -24.55 16.63 0.31
C ASN A 30 -24.88 15.21 0.76
N ARG A 31 -26.18 14.91 0.95
CA ARG A 31 -26.65 13.58 1.33
C ARG A 31 -26.24 12.53 0.29
N ASN A 32 -26.46 12.81 -0.99
CA ASN A 32 -26.09 11.88 -2.07
C ASN A 32 -24.57 11.71 -2.19
N LEU A 33 -23.79 12.78 -2.08
CA LEU A 33 -22.33 12.72 -2.10
C LEU A 33 -21.78 11.85 -0.96
N GLN A 34 -22.32 11.98 0.26
CA GLN A 34 -21.89 11.15 1.39
C GLN A 34 -22.19 9.65 1.17
N VAL A 35 -23.37 9.34 0.64
CA VAL A 35 -23.77 7.95 0.37
C VAL A 35 -22.88 7.32 -0.70
N ILE A 36 -22.68 8.03 -1.81
CA ILE A 36 -21.90 7.52 -2.95
C ILE A 36 -20.43 7.41 -2.54
N LEU A 37 -19.82 8.48 -2.02
CA LEU A 37 -18.40 8.52 -1.69
C LEU A 37 -18.02 7.61 -0.51
N ARG A 38 -18.98 7.08 0.26
CA ARG A 38 -18.71 6.09 1.32
C ARG A 38 -17.91 4.90 0.81
N ASN A 39 -18.19 4.46 -0.42
CA ASN A 39 -17.58 3.26 -1.02
C ASN A 39 -16.34 3.54 -1.89
N PHE A 40 -15.96 4.81 -2.09
CA PHE A 40 -14.78 5.18 -2.89
C PHE A 40 -13.59 5.51 -1.99
N ASN A 41 -12.36 5.35 -2.51
CA ASN A 41 -11.16 5.86 -1.85
C ASN A 41 -10.67 7.09 -2.64
N VAL A 42 -10.77 8.27 -2.05
CA VAL A 42 -10.47 9.56 -2.69
C VAL A 42 -9.09 10.02 -2.23
N VAL A 43 -8.20 10.26 -3.18
CA VAL A 43 -6.83 10.77 -2.95
C VAL A 43 -6.68 12.09 -3.70
N LYS A 44 -6.24 13.15 -3.01
CA LYS A 44 -5.89 14.41 -3.67
C LYS A 44 -4.56 14.22 -4.39
N LEU A 45 -4.57 14.39 -5.71
CA LEU A 45 -3.34 14.46 -6.49
C LEU A 45 -2.64 15.79 -6.17
N ASP A 46 -1.50 15.73 -5.49
CA ASP A 46 -0.65 16.90 -5.35
C ASP A 46 -0.12 17.28 -6.75
N ARG A 47 -0.47 18.50 -7.16
CA ARG A 47 -0.18 19.04 -8.49
C ARG A 47 1.29 19.44 -8.56
N ASN A 48 2.17 18.52 -8.93
CA ASN A 48 3.50 18.87 -9.42
C ASN A 48 3.87 18.21 -10.75
N LEU A 49 2.98 17.43 -11.37
CA LEU A 49 3.08 16.97 -12.76
C LEU A 49 1.87 17.38 -13.59
N SER A 50 2.08 17.62 -14.88
CA SER A 50 1.02 17.78 -15.87
C SER A 50 0.04 16.60 -15.76
N THR A 51 -1.25 16.90 -15.62
CA THR A 51 -2.34 15.95 -15.33
C THR A 51 -2.32 14.69 -16.21
N GLU A 52 -1.78 14.78 -17.41
CA GLU A 52 -1.60 13.68 -18.36
C GLU A 52 -0.59 12.62 -17.91
N VAL A 53 0.53 13.01 -17.29
CA VAL A 53 1.54 12.05 -16.83
C VAL A 53 1.03 11.22 -15.65
N SER A 54 0.39 11.87 -14.67
CA SER A 54 -0.19 11.16 -13.54
C SER A 54 -1.31 10.22 -13.99
N LYS A 55 -2.09 10.60 -15.01
CA LYS A 55 -3.10 9.72 -15.61
C LYS A 55 -2.48 8.48 -16.27
N GLY A 56 -1.49 8.66 -17.14
CA GLY A 56 -0.82 7.54 -17.82
C GLY A 56 -0.16 6.56 -16.84
N ASN A 57 0.51 7.09 -15.81
CA ASN A 57 1.10 6.24 -14.77
C ASN A 57 0.04 5.45 -13.97
N LEU A 58 -1.13 6.06 -13.70
CA LEU A 58 -2.23 5.39 -13.01
C LEU A 58 -2.88 4.32 -13.87
N GLU A 59 -3.04 4.55 -15.17
CA GLU A 59 -3.56 3.56 -16.12
C GLU A 59 -2.67 2.32 -16.15
N LEU A 60 -1.35 2.50 -16.28
CA LEU A 60 -0.38 1.39 -16.23
C LEU A 60 -0.43 0.63 -14.91
N LEU A 61 -0.58 1.34 -13.79
CA LEU A 61 -0.78 0.69 -12.49
C LEU A 61 -2.07 -0.14 -12.46
N MET A 62 -3.19 0.38 -12.98
CA MET A 62 -4.44 -0.37 -12.98
C MET A 62 -4.36 -1.61 -13.89
N SER A 63 -3.74 -1.50 -15.07
CA SER A 63 -3.49 -2.64 -15.95
C SER A 63 -2.66 -3.73 -15.26
N PHE A 64 -1.59 -3.34 -14.57
CA PHE A 64 -0.80 -4.28 -13.78
C PHE A 64 -1.61 -4.97 -12.67
N LEU A 65 -2.45 -4.23 -11.95
CA LEU A 65 -3.27 -4.82 -10.89
C LEU A 65 -4.32 -5.79 -11.43
N SER A 66 -4.92 -5.48 -12.58
CA SER A 66 -5.84 -6.39 -13.29
C SER A 66 -5.13 -7.67 -13.73
N ALA A 67 -3.90 -7.57 -14.24
CA ALA A 67 -3.09 -8.75 -14.56
C ALA A 67 -2.83 -9.61 -13.31
N LYS A 68 -2.46 -8.98 -12.18
CA LYS A 68 -2.25 -9.69 -10.91
C LYS A 68 -3.52 -10.35 -10.35
N GLU A 69 -4.68 -9.77 -10.61
CA GLU A 69 -5.97 -10.36 -10.24
C GLU A 69 -6.23 -11.65 -11.04
N ILE A 70 -5.95 -11.65 -12.35
CA ILE A 70 -6.09 -12.83 -13.21
C ILE A 70 -5.07 -13.93 -12.84
N GLU A 71 -3.86 -13.55 -12.42
CA GLU A 71 -2.85 -14.49 -11.88
C GLU A 71 -3.28 -15.15 -10.55
N GLY A 72 -4.41 -14.75 -9.95
CA GLY A 72 -4.93 -15.33 -8.71
C GLY A 72 -4.35 -14.73 -7.43
N CYS A 73 -3.78 -13.52 -7.48
CA CYS A 73 -3.33 -12.84 -6.26
C CYS A 73 -4.51 -12.51 -5.34
N SER A 74 -4.31 -12.69 -4.03
CA SER A 74 -5.33 -12.29 -3.05
C SER A 74 -5.62 -10.79 -3.10
N LYS A 75 -6.85 -10.39 -2.74
CA LYS A 75 -7.24 -8.96 -2.63
C LYS A 75 -6.31 -8.16 -1.69
N LYS A 76 -5.82 -8.80 -0.62
CA LYS A 76 -4.83 -8.20 0.30
C LYS A 76 -3.52 -7.91 -0.41
N THR A 77 -3.03 -8.85 -1.21
CA THR A 77 -1.81 -8.71 -2.02
C THR A 77 -1.95 -7.58 -3.03
N ILE A 78 -3.07 -7.54 -3.77
CA ILE A 78 -3.36 -6.50 -4.77
C ILE A 78 -3.38 -5.11 -4.11
N THR A 79 -4.05 -4.99 -2.95
CA THR A 79 -4.11 -3.73 -2.19
C THR A 79 -2.72 -3.30 -1.71
N TYR A 80 -1.91 -4.24 -1.24
CA TYR A 80 -0.53 -3.96 -0.84
C TYR A 80 0.32 -3.47 -2.03
N TYR A 81 0.20 -4.12 -3.18
CA TYR A 81 0.91 -3.75 -4.42
C TYR A 81 0.52 -2.34 -4.85
N ARG A 82 -0.79 -2.08 -4.95
CA ARG A 82 -1.35 -0.76 -5.28
C ARG A 82 -0.78 0.34 -4.38
N ASN A 83 -0.89 0.17 -3.06
CA ASN A 83 -0.44 1.19 -2.11
C ASN A 83 1.07 1.42 -2.17
N THR A 84 1.85 0.38 -2.43
CA THR A 84 3.30 0.46 -2.53
C THR A 84 3.72 1.23 -3.77
N ILE A 85 3.13 0.89 -4.93
CA ILE A 85 3.47 1.52 -6.21
C ILE A 85 2.97 2.97 -6.25
N LEU A 86 1.76 3.25 -5.76
CA LEU A 86 1.25 4.63 -5.66
C LEU A 86 2.16 5.54 -4.85
N LYS A 87 2.66 5.07 -3.71
CA LYS A 87 3.61 5.84 -2.89
C LYS A 87 4.93 6.11 -3.61
N MET A 88 5.39 5.18 -4.44
CA MET A 88 6.59 5.37 -5.25
C MET A 88 6.34 6.41 -6.34
N LEU A 89 5.24 6.29 -7.09
CA LEU A 89 4.88 7.23 -8.15
C LEU A 89 4.69 8.66 -7.64
N ASP A 90 4.03 8.81 -6.49
CA ASP A 90 3.82 10.09 -5.82
C ASP A 90 5.16 10.72 -5.38
N LYS A 91 6.10 9.92 -4.90
CA LYS A 91 7.38 10.42 -4.38
C LYS A 91 8.41 10.71 -5.46
N ILE A 92 8.50 9.86 -6.48
CA ILE A 92 9.44 10.03 -7.60
C ILE A 92 8.93 11.09 -8.56
N ASN A 93 7.60 11.15 -8.77
CA ASN A 93 6.96 12.21 -9.53
C ASN A 93 7.58 12.35 -10.95
N LEU A 94 7.70 11.23 -11.66
CA LEU A 94 8.19 11.14 -13.05
C LEU A 94 7.27 10.23 -13.87
N ARG A 95 7.30 10.32 -15.21
CA ARG A 95 6.73 9.29 -16.10
C ARG A 95 7.41 7.96 -15.84
N ILE A 96 6.66 6.86 -15.81
CA ILE A 96 7.20 5.50 -15.58
C ILE A 96 8.37 5.18 -16.53
N GLU A 97 8.24 5.57 -17.80
CA GLU A 97 9.24 5.38 -18.86
C GLU A 97 10.60 6.05 -18.53
N ASN A 98 10.59 7.12 -17.74
CA ASN A 98 11.77 7.91 -17.39
C ASN A 98 12.37 7.55 -16.03
N ILE A 99 11.77 6.61 -15.29
CA ILE A 99 12.27 6.23 -13.96
C ILE A 99 13.56 5.43 -14.12
N THR A 100 14.65 5.96 -13.54
CA THR A 100 15.95 5.31 -13.59
C THR A 100 16.22 4.45 -12.35
N THR A 101 17.27 3.62 -12.41
CA THR A 101 17.74 2.85 -11.26
C THR A 101 18.13 3.76 -10.09
N ASP A 102 18.70 4.94 -10.36
CA ASP A 102 19.17 5.84 -9.30
C ASP A 102 18.01 6.55 -8.60
N ASP A 103 16.92 6.88 -9.32
CA ASP A 103 15.69 7.39 -8.72
C ASP A 103 15.09 6.38 -7.73
N LEU A 104 15.07 5.10 -8.11
CA LEU A 104 14.58 4.02 -7.26
C LEU A 104 15.50 3.77 -6.05
N ARG A 105 16.83 3.87 -6.22
CA ARG A 105 17.77 3.78 -5.09
C ARG A 105 17.56 4.92 -4.11
N LYS A 106 17.42 6.15 -4.62
CA LYS A 106 17.15 7.34 -3.80
C LYS A 106 15.83 7.18 -3.06
N TYR A 107 14.77 6.77 -3.74
CA TYR A 107 13.47 6.49 -3.13
C TYR A 107 13.55 5.47 -1.99
N LEU A 108 14.20 4.31 -2.21
CA LEU A 108 14.32 3.27 -1.18
C LEU A 108 15.16 3.73 0.01
N SER A 109 16.21 4.52 -0.24
CA SER A 109 17.05 5.12 0.81
C SER A 109 16.27 6.14 1.64
N ASP A 110 15.55 7.04 0.99
CA ASP A 110 14.73 8.06 1.65
C ASP A 110 13.60 7.43 2.47
N TYR A 111 12.95 6.39 1.92
CA TYR A 111 11.92 5.65 2.64
C TYR A 111 12.45 5.02 3.94
N LYS A 112 13.65 4.43 3.87
CA LYS A 112 14.32 3.85 5.03
C LYS A 112 14.59 4.89 6.11
N ASN A 113 15.09 6.07 5.72
CA ASN A 113 15.45 7.14 6.65
C ASN A 113 14.23 7.83 7.25
N GLN A 114 13.16 8.06 6.47
CA GLN A 114 11.96 8.76 6.93
C GLN A 114 11.07 7.91 7.82
N SER A 115 11.00 6.59 7.57
CA SER A 115 10.03 5.71 8.22
C SER A 115 10.64 4.78 9.28
N ASN A 116 11.96 4.88 9.55
CA ASN A 116 12.72 3.88 10.33
C ASN A 116 12.39 2.44 9.93
N ALA A 117 12.13 2.23 8.64
CA ALA A 117 11.62 0.97 8.13
C ALA A 117 12.69 -0.12 8.24
N SER A 118 12.26 -1.31 8.64
CA SER A 118 13.13 -2.47 8.73
C SER A 118 13.72 -2.85 7.37
N LYS A 119 14.90 -3.49 7.38
CA LYS A 119 15.52 -4.01 6.14
C LYS A 119 14.57 -4.95 5.37
N SER A 120 13.75 -5.73 6.07
CA SER A 120 12.73 -6.59 5.46
C SER A 120 11.64 -5.80 4.77
N THR A 121 11.21 -4.66 5.33
CA THR A 121 10.21 -3.78 4.71
C THR A 121 10.73 -3.20 3.40
N ILE A 122 11.97 -2.71 3.38
CA ILE A 122 12.57 -2.18 2.15
C ILE A 122 12.76 -3.28 1.10
N ASP A 123 13.17 -4.49 1.50
CA ASP A 123 13.28 -5.61 0.55
C ASP A 123 11.90 -6.02 0.00
N ASN A 124 10.84 -5.98 0.81
CA ASN A 124 9.48 -6.23 0.34
C ASN A 124 9.04 -5.17 -0.68
N ILE A 125 9.30 -3.88 -0.41
CA ILE A 125 9.02 -2.80 -1.38
C ILE A 125 9.79 -3.04 -2.68
N ARG A 126 11.10 -3.35 -2.59
CA ARG A 126 11.94 -3.69 -3.76
C ARG A 126 11.35 -4.87 -4.56
N ARG A 127 10.83 -5.91 -3.90
CA ARG A 127 10.19 -7.06 -4.58
C ARG A 127 8.92 -6.66 -5.32
N VAL A 128 8.07 -5.82 -4.72
CA VAL A 128 6.88 -5.28 -5.39
C VAL A 128 7.28 -4.44 -6.61
N LEU A 129 8.26 -3.55 -6.45
CA LEU A 129 8.76 -2.74 -7.57
C LEU A 129 9.34 -3.62 -8.68
N SER A 130 10.11 -4.66 -8.31
CA SER A 130 10.64 -5.61 -9.29
C SER A 130 9.54 -6.31 -10.07
N SER A 131 8.46 -6.72 -9.40
CA SER A 131 7.30 -7.36 -10.04
C SER A 131 6.59 -6.41 -11.01
N PHE A 132 6.39 -5.16 -10.60
CA PHE A 132 5.77 -4.13 -11.43
C PHE A 132 6.59 -3.80 -12.68
N PHE A 133 7.88 -3.49 -12.51
CA PHE A 133 8.75 -3.12 -13.63
C PHE A 133 9.11 -4.30 -14.53
N SER A 134 9.05 -5.54 -14.05
CA SER A 134 9.15 -6.71 -14.92
C SER A 134 7.92 -6.84 -15.81
N TRP A 135 6.71 -6.70 -15.25
CA TRP A 135 5.49 -6.71 -16.07
C TRP A 135 5.50 -5.58 -17.13
N LEU A 136 5.98 -4.39 -16.77
CA LEU A 136 6.12 -3.29 -17.75
C LEU A 136 7.14 -3.58 -18.86
N GLU A 137 8.21 -4.32 -18.55
CA GLU A 137 9.22 -4.76 -19.53
C GLU A 137 8.65 -5.86 -20.43
N ASP A 138 7.90 -6.81 -19.86
CA ASP A 138 7.30 -7.93 -20.59
C ASP A 138 6.18 -7.48 -21.57
N GLU A 139 5.47 -6.40 -21.23
CA GLU A 139 4.40 -5.79 -22.05
C GLU A 139 4.91 -4.65 -22.96
N ASP A 140 6.24 -4.51 -23.14
CA ASP A 140 6.88 -3.50 -24.00
C ASP A 140 6.60 -2.02 -23.65
N TYR A 141 6.13 -1.70 -22.44
CA TYR A 141 5.95 -0.31 -21.99
C TYR A 141 7.26 0.40 -21.69
N ILE A 142 8.28 -0.36 -21.28
CA ILE A 142 9.63 0.15 -21.01
C ILE A 142 10.67 -0.77 -21.64
N PRO A 143 11.82 -0.24 -22.10
CA PRO A 143 12.83 -1.05 -22.77
C PRO A 143 13.65 -1.94 -21.83
N LYS A 144 13.65 -1.65 -20.51
CA LYS A 144 14.41 -2.41 -19.51
C LYS A 144 13.87 -2.15 -18.11
N ASN A 145 13.90 -3.18 -17.26
CA ASN A 145 13.54 -3.02 -15.85
C ASN A 145 14.63 -2.25 -15.05
N PRO A 146 14.34 -1.05 -14.50
CA PRO A 146 15.29 -0.25 -13.73
C PRO A 146 15.64 -0.84 -12.34
N VAL A 147 14.83 -1.76 -11.81
CA VAL A 147 15.05 -2.44 -10.52
C VAL A 147 16.09 -3.55 -10.62
N ARG A 148 16.37 -4.07 -11.83
CA ARG A 148 17.22 -5.25 -12.06
C ARG A 148 18.63 -5.12 -11.45
N ARG A 149 19.14 -3.89 -11.35
CA ARG A 149 20.47 -3.55 -10.78
C ARG A 149 20.45 -3.22 -9.28
N ILE A 150 19.29 -3.34 -8.63
CA ILE A 150 19.12 -3.11 -7.18
C ILE A 150 19.18 -4.46 -6.48
N HIS A 151 20.34 -4.75 -5.88
CA HIS A 151 20.59 -6.01 -5.20
C HIS A 151 19.69 -6.20 -3.98
N ARG A 152 19.41 -7.47 -3.66
CA ARG A 152 18.66 -7.87 -2.47
C ARG A 152 19.28 -7.26 -1.21
N ILE A 153 18.42 -6.71 -0.35
CA ILE A 153 18.86 -6.15 0.93
C ILE A 153 19.03 -7.29 1.92
N LYS A 154 20.28 -7.55 2.32
CA LYS A 154 20.61 -8.60 3.30
C LYS A 154 19.95 -8.28 4.64
N THR A 155 18.92 -9.04 4.99
CA THR A 155 18.29 -9.01 6.30
C THR A 155 18.79 -10.23 7.06
N LYS A 156 19.26 -10.05 8.30
CA LYS A 156 19.54 -11.20 9.17
C LYS A 156 18.20 -11.84 9.46
N ASN A 157 18.06 -13.14 9.19
CA ASN A 157 16.90 -13.89 9.67
C ASN A 157 16.95 -13.79 11.19
N VAL A 158 15.99 -13.08 11.78
CA VAL A 158 15.76 -13.20 13.21
C VAL A 158 15.14 -14.59 13.36
N VAL A 159 15.94 -15.54 13.85
CA VAL A 159 15.39 -16.80 14.34
C VAL A 159 14.41 -16.38 15.42
N LYS A 160 13.12 -16.62 15.21
CA LYS A 160 12.13 -16.40 16.26
C LYS A 160 12.58 -17.26 17.43
N GLU A 161 12.72 -16.64 18.61
CA GLU A 161 13.05 -17.39 19.82
C GLU A 161 11.95 -18.44 20.01
N VAL A 162 12.37 -19.69 20.19
CA VAL A 162 11.48 -20.78 20.58
C VAL A 162 11.03 -20.46 22.00
N ILE A 163 9.74 -20.63 22.29
CA ILE A 163 9.25 -20.49 23.65
C ILE A 163 9.88 -21.62 24.47
N SER A 164 10.67 -21.28 25.50
CA SER A 164 11.21 -22.29 26.41
C SER A 164 10.11 -22.87 27.29
N ASP A 165 10.31 -24.07 27.81
CA ASP A 165 9.34 -24.73 28.69
C ASP A 165 8.99 -23.84 29.91
N GLU A 166 9.95 -23.08 30.44
CA GLU A 166 9.69 -22.15 31.56
C GLU A 166 8.79 -20.98 31.15
N ASN A 167 9.02 -20.39 29.97
CA ASN A 167 8.17 -19.31 29.45
C ASN A 167 6.77 -19.81 29.12
N PHE A 168 6.66 -21.09 28.75
CA PHE A 168 5.39 -21.74 28.49
C PHE A 168 4.57 -21.95 29.78
N GLU A 169 5.20 -22.38 30.86
CA GLU A 169 4.53 -22.50 32.16
C GLU A 169 4.11 -21.13 32.72
N VAL A 170 4.95 -20.10 32.57
CA VAL A 170 4.55 -18.72 32.90
C VAL A 170 3.34 -18.25 32.09
N LEU A 171 3.23 -18.64 30.82
CA LEU A 171 2.07 -18.34 29.99
C LEU A 171 0.80 -19.05 30.47
N ARG A 172 0.90 -20.30 30.96
CA ARG A 172 -0.24 -21.03 31.53
C ARG A 172 -0.71 -20.39 32.84
N ASP A 173 0.22 -20.11 33.74
CA ASP A 173 -0.06 -19.57 35.08
C ASP A 173 -0.72 -18.19 35.04
N ASN A 174 -0.40 -17.39 34.02
CA ASN A 174 -0.96 -16.05 33.85
C ASN A 174 -2.23 -16.00 32.97
N CYS A 175 -2.74 -17.16 32.51
CA CYS A 175 -3.92 -17.22 31.66
C CYS A 175 -5.21 -17.33 32.50
N ASN A 176 -5.91 -16.21 32.68
CA ASN A 176 -7.12 -16.15 33.51
C ASN A 176 -8.41 -16.64 32.81
N ASN A 177 -8.35 -16.94 31.51
CA ASN A 177 -9.50 -17.34 30.70
C ASN A 177 -9.33 -18.77 30.21
N ILE A 178 -10.29 -19.64 30.57
CA ILE A 178 -10.30 -21.06 30.21
C ILE A 178 -10.21 -21.27 28.69
N ARG A 179 -10.78 -20.39 27.87
CA ARG A 179 -10.67 -20.47 26.41
C ARG A 179 -9.25 -20.25 25.92
N ASP A 180 -8.55 -19.29 26.49
CA ASP A 180 -7.20 -18.92 26.08
C ASP A 180 -6.21 -20.00 26.52
N LEU A 181 -6.41 -20.57 27.72
CA LEU A 181 -5.67 -21.74 28.19
C LEU A 181 -5.85 -22.96 27.27
N ALA A 182 -7.10 -23.28 26.90
CA ALA A 182 -7.38 -24.38 25.98
C ALA A 182 -6.74 -24.16 24.59
N MET A 183 -6.68 -22.92 24.10
CA MET A 183 -5.98 -22.58 22.85
C MET A 183 -4.47 -22.77 22.98
N ILE A 184 -3.87 -22.37 24.10
CA ILE A 184 -2.43 -22.58 24.36
C ILE A 184 -2.09 -24.08 24.35
N GLU A 185 -2.89 -24.92 25.04
CA GLU A 185 -2.69 -26.38 25.07
C GLU A 185 -2.89 -27.04 23.71
N LEU A 186 -3.90 -26.59 22.95
CA LEU A 186 -4.15 -27.09 21.60
C LEU A 186 -2.99 -26.75 20.66
N LEU A 187 -2.48 -25.52 20.70
CA LEU A 187 -1.39 -25.09 19.82
C LEU A 187 -0.07 -25.80 20.17
N ALA A 188 0.20 -26.03 21.45
CA ALA A 188 1.38 -26.80 21.88
C ALA A 188 1.30 -28.27 21.49
N SER A 189 0.14 -28.92 21.66
CA SER A 189 -0.04 -30.34 21.30
C SER A 189 0.00 -30.60 19.79
N THR A 190 -0.28 -29.59 18.97
CA THR A 190 -0.28 -29.68 17.51
C THR A 190 1.01 -29.16 16.85
N GLY A 191 1.99 -28.70 17.64
CA GLY A 191 3.31 -28.26 17.17
C GLY A 191 3.32 -26.89 16.47
N TYR A 192 2.37 -26.02 16.82
CA TYR A 192 2.33 -24.63 16.31
C TYR A 192 3.05 -23.62 17.21
N VAL A 193 3.63 -24.08 18.33
CA VAL A 193 4.41 -23.30 19.30
C VAL A 193 5.86 -23.73 19.28
#